data_AF-A0A0B7AD27-F1
#
_entry.id   AF-A0A0B7AD27-F1
#
_cell.length_a   1.000
_cell.length_b   1.000
_cell.length_c   1.000
_cell.angle_alpha   90.00
_cell.angle_beta   90.00
_cell.angle_gamma   90.00
#
_symmetry.space_group_name_H-M   'P 1'
#
loop_
_entity.id
_entity.type
_entity.pdbx_description
1 polymer ?
#
loop_
_entity_poly.entity_id
_entity_poly.type
_entity_poly.pdbx_seq_one_letter_code
_entity_poly.pdbx_strand_id
1 'polypeptide(L)'
;MSDDEGGSILVKRSKVLHYGSLEDAEKLRLGADKGSVTTATSVTEAGKESGHINITDGGHFDLEASENAMHAVALAEFEKRKRARTIQVSTDDSEVKSNLRQLGEPICLFGEGPAERRERLRKLLAELGESALKQRKEDKQKELKKKDEDNITWYHEGPKTLKEARLWIAQYSIPRLFSELSL
;
A
#
# COMPACT_ATOMS: atom_id res chain seq x y z
N MET A 1 2.38 -4.80 -56.49
CA MET A 1 1.78 -3.46 -56.35
C MET A 1 1.54 -3.30 -54.86
N SER A 2 2.50 -2.69 -54.15
CA SER A 2 2.59 -1.23 -53.87
C SER A 2 1.66 -0.87 -52.69
N ASP A 3 2.02 -0.09 -51.66
CA ASP A 3 3.25 0.60 -51.19
C ASP A 3 2.99 1.02 -49.71
N ASP A 4 3.90 1.40 -48.79
CA ASP A 4 5.38 1.40 -48.63
C ASP A 4 5.67 1.58 -47.09
N GLU A 5 6.93 1.72 -46.63
CA GLU A 5 7.27 2.03 -45.23
C GLU A 5 6.87 3.46 -44.77
N GLY A 6 6.67 3.63 -43.46
CA GLY A 6 6.30 4.92 -42.85
C GLY A 6 6.70 5.08 -41.38
N GLY A 7 7.88 4.58 -40.99
CA GLY A 7 8.39 4.70 -39.62
C GLY A 7 8.61 6.17 -39.20
N SER A 8 7.81 6.67 -38.26
CA SER A 8 7.89 8.07 -37.80
C SER A 8 9.10 8.34 -36.89
N ILE A 9 10.19 8.82 -37.49
CA ILE A 9 11.41 9.18 -36.76
C ILE A 9 11.17 10.46 -35.94
N LEU A 10 11.02 10.29 -34.62
CA LEU A 10 10.91 11.39 -33.66
C LEU A 10 12.26 12.10 -33.46
N VAL A 11 12.56 13.08 -34.32
CA VAL A 11 13.75 13.94 -34.21
C VAL A 11 13.63 14.85 -32.98
N LYS A 12 14.27 14.47 -31.87
CA LYS A 12 14.45 15.33 -30.69
C LYS A 12 15.33 16.53 -31.05
N ARG A 13 14.74 17.71 -31.18
CA ARG A 13 15.48 18.98 -31.30
C ARG A 13 16.19 19.26 -29.97
N SER A 14 17.52 19.30 -29.98
CA SER A 14 18.29 19.79 -28.84
C SER A 14 17.99 21.27 -28.65
N LYS A 15 17.51 21.64 -27.45
CA LYS A 15 17.20 23.02 -27.11
C LYS A 15 18.54 23.71 -26.77
N VAL A 16 19.04 24.54 -27.66
CA VAL A 16 20.26 25.33 -27.42
C VAL A 16 20.00 26.25 -26.23
N LEU A 17 20.65 25.93 -25.10
CA LEU A 17 20.62 26.76 -23.91
C LEU A 17 21.60 27.91 -24.13
N HIS A 18 21.07 29.08 -24.48
CA HIS A 18 21.85 30.31 -24.49
C HIS A 18 22.10 30.75 -23.05
N TYR A 19 23.26 30.37 -22.51
CA TYR A 19 23.80 31.00 -21.31
C TYR A 19 24.10 32.47 -21.66
N GLY A 20 23.36 33.40 -21.06
CA GLY A 20 23.71 34.83 -21.16
C GLY A 20 25.09 35.06 -20.55
N SER A 21 25.86 36.03 -21.06
CA SER A 21 27.17 36.32 -20.49
C SER A 21 27.02 36.71 -19.02
N LEU A 22 27.76 36.02 -18.15
CA LEU A 22 27.75 36.30 -16.71
C LEU A 22 28.44 37.63 -16.38
N GLU A 23 29.14 38.25 -17.34
CA GLU A 23 29.96 39.44 -17.19
C GLU A 23 29.17 40.65 -16.65
N ASP A 24 27.94 40.88 -17.11
CA ASP A 24 27.13 42.00 -16.61
C ASP A 24 26.67 41.78 -15.16
N ALA A 25 26.37 40.54 -14.78
CA ALA A 25 26.01 40.18 -13.42
C ALA A 25 27.23 40.26 -12.47
N GLU A 26 28.40 39.81 -12.92
CA GLU A 26 29.66 39.86 -12.17
C GLU A 26 30.13 41.31 -11.97
N LYS A 27 30.02 42.15 -13.02
CA LYS A 27 30.30 43.59 -12.98
C LYS A 27 29.35 44.36 -12.06
N LEU A 28 28.07 44.01 -12.01
CA LEU A 28 27.12 44.55 -11.01
C LEU A 28 27.52 44.14 -9.59
N ARG A 29 27.94 42.88 -9.38
CA ARG A 29 28.38 42.37 -8.08
C ARG A 29 29.66 43.08 -7.59
N LEU A 30 30.65 43.27 -8.47
CA LEU A 30 31.87 44.03 -8.19
C LEU A 30 31.62 45.53 -8.00
N GLY A 31 30.58 46.08 -8.65
CA GLY A 31 30.16 47.46 -8.46
C GLY A 31 29.61 47.74 -7.06
N ALA A 32 28.88 46.79 -6.47
CA ALA A 32 28.32 46.90 -5.12
C ALA A 32 29.38 46.83 -4.00
N ASP A 33 30.48 46.11 -4.23
CA ASP A 33 31.55 45.88 -3.24
C ASP A 33 32.48 47.11 -3.04
N LYS A 34 32.51 48.04 -4.00
CA LYS A 34 33.47 49.15 -4.09
C LYS A 34 33.22 50.34 -3.14
N GLY A 35 32.22 50.27 -2.26
CA GLY A 35 31.67 51.46 -1.58
C GLY A 35 31.63 51.45 -0.05
N SER A 36 32.02 50.38 0.64
CA SER A 36 31.73 50.25 2.08
C SER A 36 32.95 49.95 2.95
N VAL A 37 33.38 50.96 3.72
CA VAL A 37 34.26 50.78 4.89
C VAL A 37 33.42 50.11 5.98
N THR A 38 33.43 48.78 5.98
CA THR A 38 32.56 47.96 6.83
C THR A 38 33.18 47.70 8.20
N THR A 39 32.50 48.12 9.27
CA THR A 39 32.73 47.54 10.60
C THR A 39 32.31 46.07 10.56
N ALA A 40 33.06 45.17 11.22
CA ALA A 40 32.84 43.72 11.14
C ALA A 40 31.38 43.28 11.34
N THR A 41 30.63 43.98 12.20
CA THR A 41 29.19 43.79 12.42
C THR A 41 28.38 43.86 11.12
N SER A 42 28.60 44.90 10.30
CA SER A 42 27.86 45.12 9.04
C SER A 42 28.09 44.04 7.99
N VAL A 43 29.30 43.46 7.93
CA VAL A 43 29.59 42.31 7.03
C VAL A 43 28.78 41.09 7.45
N THR A 44 28.68 40.84 8.77
CA THR A 44 27.89 39.71 9.27
C THR A 44 26.38 39.91 9.14
N GLU A 45 25.91 41.16 9.10
CA GLU A 45 24.49 41.48 8.94
C GLU A 45 24.06 41.35 7.47
N ALA A 46 24.78 41.99 6.54
CA ALA A 46 24.55 41.85 5.10
C ALA A 46 24.70 40.41 4.61
N GLY A 47 25.60 39.63 5.21
CA GLY A 47 25.75 38.20 4.92
C GLY A 47 24.56 37.35 5.38
N LYS A 48 23.88 37.70 6.48
CA LYS A 48 22.63 37.06 6.92
C LYS A 48 21.47 37.43 6.00
N GLU A 49 21.30 38.71 5.71
CA GLU A 49 20.23 39.20 4.81
C GLU A 49 20.31 38.60 3.40
N SER A 50 21.54 38.43 2.89
CA SER A 50 21.79 37.80 1.58
C SER A 50 21.63 36.27 1.58
N GLY A 51 21.28 35.64 2.71
CA GLY A 51 21.19 34.19 2.84
C GLY A 51 22.54 33.45 2.75
N HIS A 52 23.66 34.17 2.75
CA HIS A 52 25.01 33.59 2.71
C HIS A 52 25.51 33.10 4.07
N ILE A 53 24.94 33.61 5.16
CA ILE A 53 25.24 33.19 6.54
C ILE A 53 24.01 32.52 7.13
N ASN A 54 24.00 31.19 7.12
CA ASN A 54 22.93 30.38 7.67
C ASN A 54 23.14 30.18 9.18
N ILE A 55 22.86 31.22 9.99
CA ILE A 55 22.78 31.09 11.45
C ILE A 55 21.44 30.47 11.78
N THR A 56 21.45 29.17 12.08
CA THR A 56 20.31 28.51 12.72
C THR A 56 20.15 29.05 14.15
N ASP A 57 18.92 29.38 14.52
CA ASP A 57 18.59 29.93 15.85
C ASP A 57 18.67 28.85 16.93
N GLY A 58 19.86 28.60 17.46
CA GLY A 58 20.13 27.81 18.68
C GLY A 58 19.80 26.31 18.62
N GLY A 59 19.01 25.86 17.66
CA GLY A 59 18.65 24.47 17.45
C GLY A 59 19.84 23.66 16.97
N HIS A 60 20.53 23.00 17.90
CA HIS A 60 21.48 21.94 17.59
C HIS A 60 20.72 20.79 16.93
N PHE A 61 20.72 20.76 15.59
CA PHE A 61 20.36 19.56 14.85
C PHE A 61 21.46 18.53 15.09
N ASP A 62 21.20 17.61 16.02
CA ASP A 62 22.10 16.53 16.37
C ASP A 62 22.23 15.59 15.16
N LEU A 63 23.30 15.84 14.40
CA LEU A 63 23.63 15.17 13.16
C LEU A 63 23.95 13.69 13.45
N GLU A 64 24.61 13.39 14.58
CA GLU A 64 24.86 12.01 15.02
C GLU A 64 23.56 11.28 15.38
N ALA A 65 22.61 11.92 16.07
CA ALA A 65 21.32 11.30 16.35
C ALA A 65 20.51 11.03 15.07
N SER A 66 20.54 11.94 14.10
CA SER A 66 19.89 11.76 12.79
C SER A 66 20.55 10.63 11.97
N GLU A 67 21.89 10.60 11.92
CA GLU A 67 22.65 9.55 11.24
C GLU A 67 22.44 8.18 11.91
N ASN A 68 22.47 8.12 13.24
CA ASN A 68 22.17 6.91 13.99
C ASN A 68 20.73 6.41 13.78
N ALA A 69 19.75 7.30 13.66
CA ALA A 69 18.38 6.93 13.33
C ALA A 69 18.27 6.33 11.92
N MET A 70 18.92 6.95 10.93
CA MET A 70 18.95 6.42 9.55
C MET A 70 19.67 5.07 9.47
N HIS A 71 20.79 4.92 10.19
CA HIS A 71 21.52 3.65 10.29
C HIS A 71 20.69 2.56 10.97
N ALA A 72 19.97 2.87 12.06
CA ALA A 72 19.08 1.93 12.74
C ALA A 72 17.91 1.48 11.83
N VAL A 73 17.32 2.38 11.05
CA VAL A 73 16.29 2.05 10.06
C VAL A 73 16.83 1.12 8.97
N ALA A 74 18.02 1.41 8.44
CA ALA A 74 18.67 0.56 7.45
C ALA A 74 18.95 -0.86 7.98
N LEU A 75 19.50 -0.97 9.21
CA LEU A 75 19.71 -2.26 9.87
C LEU A 75 18.39 -3.03 10.06
N ALA A 76 17.32 -2.37 10.49
CA ALA A 76 16.01 -3.00 10.65
C ALA A 76 15.44 -3.51 9.31
N GLU A 77 15.65 -2.81 8.20
CA GLU A 77 15.26 -3.29 6.87
C GLU A 77 16.08 -4.52 6.44
N PHE A 78 17.40 -4.52 6.67
CA PHE A 78 18.25 -5.69 6.42
C PHE A 78 17.83 -6.90 7.26
N GLU A 79 17.47 -6.71 8.52
CA GLU A 79 16.93 -7.79 9.36
C GLU A 79 15.60 -8.33 8.84
N LYS A 80 14.65 -7.47 8.44
CA LYS A 80 13.39 -7.89 7.80
C LYS A 80 13.68 -8.71 6.52
N ARG A 81 14.58 -8.23 5.65
CA ARG A 81 15.01 -8.92 4.43
C ARG A 81 15.69 -10.27 4.73
N LYS A 82 16.43 -10.37 5.84
CA LYS A 82 17.07 -11.62 6.31
C LYS A 82 16.04 -12.60 6.84
N ARG A 83 15.15 -12.18 7.76
CA ARG A 83 14.03 -12.99 8.28
C ARG A 83 13.17 -13.52 7.14
N ALA A 84 12.80 -12.66 6.18
CA ALA A 84 12.07 -13.05 4.99
C ALA A 84 12.75 -14.22 4.27
N ARG A 85 14.04 -14.12 3.92
CA ARG A 85 14.75 -15.23 3.24
C ARG A 85 14.82 -16.53 4.06
N THR A 86 14.81 -16.45 5.39
CA THR A 86 14.80 -17.62 6.27
C THR A 86 13.43 -18.32 6.34
N ILE A 87 12.33 -17.58 6.19
CA ILE A 87 10.98 -18.16 6.25
C ILE A 87 10.73 -19.07 5.04
N GLN A 88 10.65 -20.37 5.30
CA GLN A 88 10.27 -21.36 4.30
C GLN A 88 8.76 -21.35 4.12
N VAL A 89 8.32 -20.95 2.93
CA VAL A 89 6.92 -21.02 2.48
C VAL A 89 6.75 -22.19 1.51
N SER A 90 5.53 -22.72 1.42
CA SER A 90 5.20 -23.83 0.52
C SER A 90 5.55 -23.53 -0.94
N THR A 91 5.93 -24.59 -1.67
CA THR A 91 6.14 -24.55 -3.11
C THR A 91 4.83 -24.66 -3.90
N ASP A 92 3.76 -25.21 -3.33
CA ASP A 92 2.46 -25.24 -3.99
C ASP A 92 1.80 -23.86 -4.02
N ASP A 93 1.30 -23.48 -5.21
CA ASP A 93 0.62 -22.21 -5.44
C ASP A 93 -0.78 -22.18 -4.80
N SER A 94 -1.43 -23.34 -4.63
CA SER A 94 -2.77 -23.43 -4.02
C SER A 94 -2.70 -23.13 -2.51
N GLU A 95 -1.72 -23.69 -1.80
CA GLU A 95 -1.40 -23.35 -0.41
C GLU A 95 -0.99 -21.88 -0.25
N VAL A 96 -0.14 -21.35 -1.15
CA VAL A 96 0.25 -19.93 -1.13
C VAL A 96 -0.98 -19.02 -1.27
N LYS A 97 -1.87 -19.29 -2.24
CA LYS A 97 -3.14 -18.57 -2.42
C LYS A 97 -4.06 -18.68 -1.20
N SER A 98 -4.11 -19.85 -0.57
CA SER A 98 -4.89 -20.07 0.66
C SER A 98 -4.36 -19.24 1.82
N ASN A 99 -3.04 -19.20 2.03
CA ASN A 99 -2.42 -18.41 3.10
C ASN A 99 -2.61 -16.90 2.88
N LEU A 100 -2.46 -16.39 1.66
CA LEU A 100 -2.77 -14.99 1.34
C LEU A 100 -4.24 -14.65 1.66
N ARG A 101 -5.18 -15.50 1.25
CA ARG A 101 -6.61 -15.35 1.58
C ARG A 101 -6.88 -15.36 3.09
N GLN A 102 -6.13 -16.13 3.88
CA GLN A 102 -6.26 -16.17 5.35
C GLN A 102 -5.70 -14.90 6.01
N LEU A 103 -4.62 -14.33 5.46
CA LEU A 103 -4.07 -13.05 5.93
C LEU A 103 -4.99 -11.86 5.60
N GLY A 104 -5.93 -12.02 4.66
CA GLY A 104 -6.79 -10.95 4.14
C GLY A 104 -6.20 -10.22 2.93
N GLU A 105 -5.11 -10.76 2.37
CA GLU A 105 -4.33 -10.15 1.29
C GLU A 105 -4.87 -10.53 -0.09
N PRO A 106 -4.70 -9.67 -1.12
CA PRO A 106 -5.04 -10.00 -2.50
C PRO A 106 -4.39 -11.32 -2.95
N ILE A 107 -5.21 -12.22 -3.49
CA ILE A 107 -4.77 -13.59 -3.84
C ILE A 107 -3.77 -13.57 -5.01
N CYS A 108 -4.08 -12.78 -6.03
CA CYS A 108 -3.20 -12.52 -7.18
C CYS A 108 -3.19 -11.02 -7.48
N LEU A 109 -2.02 -10.46 -7.76
CA LEU A 109 -1.90 -9.13 -8.36
C LEU A 109 -1.83 -9.23 -9.90
N PHE A 110 -2.06 -8.12 -10.61
CA PHE A 110 -1.97 -8.10 -12.08
C PHE A 110 -0.53 -8.39 -12.52
N GLY A 111 -0.35 -9.33 -13.46
CA GLY A 111 0.96 -9.78 -13.93
C GLY A 111 1.72 -10.73 -12.98
N GLU A 112 1.21 -11.01 -11.78
CA GLU A 112 1.95 -11.75 -10.75
C GLU A 112 2.08 -13.26 -11.03
N GLY A 113 3.31 -13.72 -11.24
CA GLY A 113 3.65 -15.14 -11.38
C GLY A 113 3.60 -15.92 -10.05
N PRO A 114 3.52 -17.27 -10.08
CA PRO A 114 3.55 -18.10 -8.87
C PRO A 114 4.80 -17.90 -7.99
N ALA A 115 5.95 -17.61 -8.60
CA ALA A 115 7.19 -17.32 -7.87
C ALA A 115 7.12 -15.99 -7.11
N GLU A 116 6.60 -14.94 -7.74
CA GLU A 116 6.43 -13.60 -7.16
C GLU A 116 5.40 -13.61 -6.03
N ARG A 117 4.28 -14.31 -6.24
CA ARG A 117 3.26 -14.54 -5.20
C ARG A 117 3.83 -15.23 -3.97
N ARG A 118 4.67 -16.25 -4.17
CA ARG A 118 5.39 -16.95 -3.09
C ARG A 118 6.36 -16.02 -2.38
N GLU A 119 7.07 -15.14 -3.10
CA GLU A 119 7.94 -14.14 -2.49
C GLU A 119 7.16 -13.06 -1.71
N ARG A 120 6.01 -12.61 -2.22
CA ARG A 120 5.12 -11.67 -1.51
C ARG A 120 4.61 -12.27 -0.20
N LEU A 121 4.11 -13.51 -0.21
CA LEU A 121 3.73 -14.22 1.01
C LEU A 121 4.90 -14.29 2.01
N ARG A 122 6.11 -14.57 1.53
CA ARG A 122 7.32 -14.64 2.37
C ARG A 122 7.69 -13.28 2.99
N LYS A 123 7.50 -12.17 2.27
CA LYS A 123 7.67 -10.80 2.81
C LYS A 123 6.64 -10.49 3.89
N LEU A 124 5.36 -10.75 3.62
CA LEU A 124 4.25 -10.53 4.56
C LEU A 124 4.46 -11.30 5.88
N LEU A 125 4.89 -12.57 5.81
CA LEU A 125 5.19 -13.37 7.01
C LEU A 125 6.42 -12.87 7.79
N ALA A 126 7.36 -12.17 7.14
CA ALA A 126 8.51 -11.56 7.81
C ALA A 126 8.16 -10.28 8.58
N GLU A 127 7.11 -9.59 8.16
CA GLU A 127 6.59 -8.37 8.80
C GLU A 127 5.57 -8.69 9.90
N LEU A 128 4.65 -9.62 9.63
CA LEU A 128 3.52 -9.96 10.51
C LEU A 128 3.83 -11.11 11.48
N GLY A 129 4.86 -11.90 11.19
CA GLY A 129 5.22 -13.12 11.93
C GLY A 129 4.37 -14.34 11.55
N GLU A 130 4.94 -15.54 11.69
CA GLU A 130 4.27 -16.81 11.38
C GLU A 130 3.03 -17.10 12.26
N SER A 131 2.95 -16.47 13.43
CA SER A 131 1.80 -16.53 14.34
C SER A 131 0.52 -15.93 13.76
N ALA A 132 0.62 -14.94 12.86
CA ALA A 132 -0.55 -14.26 12.30
C ALA A 132 -1.46 -15.20 11.50
N LEU A 133 -0.89 -16.20 10.81
CA LEU A 133 -1.66 -17.23 10.12
C LEU A 133 -2.48 -18.10 11.09
N LYS A 134 -1.94 -18.40 12.28
CA LYS A 134 -2.62 -19.23 13.29
C LYS A 134 -3.78 -18.46 13.92
N GLN A 135 -3.54 -17.22 14.34
CA GLN A 135 -4.56 -16.32 14.90
C GLN A 135 -5.73 -16.10 13.92
N ARG A 136 -5.44 -15.75 12.66
CA ARG A 136 -6.47 -15.60 11.60
C ARG A 136 -7.31 -16.86 11.39
N LYS A 137 -6.73 -18.06 11.47
CA LYS A 137 -7.46 -19.34 11.37
C LYS A 137 -8.37 -19.55 12.58
N GLU A 138 -7.87 -19.33 13.79
CA GLU A 138 -8.64 -19.49 15.02
C GLU A 138 -9.82 -18.52 15.08
N ASP A 139 -9.63 -17.25 14.73
CA ASP A 139 -10.69 -16.25 14.74
C ASP A 139 -11.78 -16.57 13.72
N LYS A 140 -11.39 -17.04 12.52
CA LYS A 140 -12.35 -17.51 11.52
C LYS A 140 -13.13 -18.76 11.98
N GLN A 141 -12.49 -19.66 12.72
CA GLN A 141 -13.19 -20.81 13.33
C GLN A 141 -14.16 -20.38 14.43
N LYS A 142 -13.82 -19.37 15.25
CA LYS A 142 -14.74 -18.79 16.25
C LYS A 142 -15.94 -18.13 15.56
N GLU A 143 -15.71 -17.39 14.47
CA GLU A 143 -16.77 -16.75 13.69
C GLU A 143 -17.73 -17.77 13.04
N LEU A 144 -17.20 -18.87 12.52
CA LEU A 144 -17.99 -20.01 12.01
C LEU A 144 -18.85 -20.62 13.12
N LYS A 145 -18.25 -20.99 14.27
CA LYS A 145 -18.99 -21.54 15.42
C LYS A 145 -20.10 -20.60 15.90
N LYS A 146 -19.80 -19.30 16.01
CA LYS A 146 -20.81 -18.31 16.37
C LYS A 146 -21.94 -18.25 15.33
N LYS A 147 -21.65 -18.32 14.03
CA LYS A 147 -22.69 -18.41 13.00
C LYS A 147 -23.52 -19.68 13.10
N ASP A 148 -22.92 -20.81 13.48
CA ASP A 148 -23.66 -22.06 13.69
C ASP A 148 -24.56 -21.97 14.94
N GLU A 149 -24.10 -21.30 16.01
CA GLU A 149 -24.88 -20.97 17.21
C GLU A 149 -26.02 -19.97 16.91
N ASP A 150 -25.76 -18.92 16.14
CA ASP A 150 -26.75 -17.92 15.71
C ASP A 150 -27.79 -18.54 14.73
N ASN A 151 -27.44 -19.62 14.00
CA ASN A 151 -28.35 -20.35 13.08
C ASN A 151 -29.17 -21.47 13.76
N ILE A 152 -29.22 -21.53 15.10
CA ILE A 152 -30.09 -22.47 15.81
C ILE A 152 -31.57 -22.13 15.49
N THR A 153 -32.17 -22.95 14.62
CA THR A 153 -33.57 -22.81 14.23
C THR A 153 -34.48 -23.24 15.38
N TRP A 154 -35.05 -22.25 16.09
CA TRP A 154 -35.93 -22.50 17.23
C TRP A 154 -37.39 -22.73 16.78
N TYR A 155 -37.95 -23.86 17.17
CA TYR A 155 -39.36 -24.21 16.94
C TYR A 155 -40.21 -23.95 18.18
N HIS A 156 -41.42 -23.45 17.95
CA HIS A 156 -42.42 -23.17 18.98
C HIS A 156 -43.76 -23.76 18.54
N GLU A 157 -44.54 -24.30 19.48
CA GLU A 157 -45.87 -24.81 19.17
C GLU A 157 -46.84 -23.66 18.88
N GLY A 158 -47.48 -23.71 17.72
CA GLY A 158 -48.45 -22.69 17.31
C GLY A 158 -49.86 -22.94 17.89
N PRO A 159 -50.71 -21.90 18.00
CA PRO A 159 -52.09 -22.05 18.42
C PRO A 159 -52.90 -22.92 17.44
N LYS A 160 -53.99 -23.54 17.91
CA LYS A 160 -54.84 -24.44 17.10
C LYS A 160 -55.37 -23.76 15.82
N THR A 161 -55.70 -22.47 15.89
CA THR A 161 -56.12 -21.64 14.76
C THR A 161 -55.08 -21.57 13.63
N LEU A 162 -53.77 -21.56 13.97
CA LEU A 162 -52.70 -21.58 12.98
C LEU A 162 -52.59 -22.94 12.28
N LYS A 163 -52.92 -24.05 12.96
CA LYS A 163 -53.00 -25.38 12.36
C LYS A 163 -54.16 -25.47 11.36
N GLU A 164 -55.34 -24.95 11.72
CA GLU A 164 -56.51 -24.89 10.86
C GLU A 164 -56.25 -24.05 9.60
N ALA A 165 -55.67 -22.85 9.77
CA ALA A 165 -55.30 -21.97 8.65
C ALA A 165 -54.27 -22.64 7.71
N ARG A 166 -53.24 -23.31 8.25
CA ARG A 166 -52.26 -24.08 7.45
C ARG A 166 -52.92 -25.22 6.68
N LEU A 167 -53.89 -25.92 7.28
CA LEU A 167 -54.63 -27.00 6.63
C LEU A 167 -55.46 -26.46 5.46
N TRP A 168 -56.15 -25.32 5.65
CA TRP A 168 -56.92 -24.66 4.61
C TRP A 168 -56.04 -24.19 3.43
N ILE A 169 -54.88 -23.58 3.73
CA ILE A 169 -53.90 -23.18 2.70
C ILE A 169 -53.45 -24.41 1.89
N ALA A 170 -53.12 -25.52 2.55
CA ALA A 170 -52.69 -26.75 1.88
C ALA A 170 -53.81 -27.37 1.01
N GLN A 171 -55.05 -27.38 1.52
CA GLN A 171 -56.22 -27.85 0.76
C GLN A 171 -56.50 -26.98 -0.49
N TYR A 172 -56.20 -25.69 -0.44
CA TYR A 172 -56.33 -24.79 -1.58
C TYR A 172 -55.15 -24.89 -2.58
N SER A 173 -53.91 -24.94 -2.07
CA SER A 173 -52.72 -24.84 -2.92
C SER A 173 -52.32 -26.15 -3.59
N ILE A 174 -52.45 -27.30 -2.90
CA ILE A 174 -51.99 -28.59 -3.44
C ILE A 174 -52.75 -28.99 -4.72
N PRO A 175 -54.09 -28.95 -4.79
CA PRO A 175 -54.81 -29.33 -6.01
C PRO A 175 -54.54 -28.38 -7.18
N ARG A 176 -54.39 -27.08 -6.90
CA ARG A 176 -54.03 -26.06 -7.90
C ARG A 176 -52.65 -26.35 -8.49
N LEU A 177 -51.64 -26.57 -7.65
CA LEU A 177 -50.28 -26.85 -8.07
C LEU A 177 -50.20 -28.18 -8.85
N PHE A 178 -51.02 -29.17 -8.48
CA PHE A 178 -51.16 -30.41 -9.26
C PHE A 178 -51.78 -30.16 -10.65
N SER A 179 -52.79 -29.29 -10.76
CA SER A 179 -53.39 -28.91 -12.05
C SER A 179 -52.49 -28.05 -12.94
N GLU A 180 -51.56 -27.29 -12.35
CA GLU A 180 -50.54 -26.52 -13.07
C GLU A 180 -49.37 -27.42 -13.55
N LEU A 181 -49.06 -28.50 -12.83
CA LEU A 181 -48.05 -29.51 -13.21
C LEU A 181 -48.56 -30.60 -14.17
N SER A 182 -49.88 -30.72 -14.39
CA SER A 182 -50.47 -31.72 -15.30
C SER A 182 -50.79 -31.17 -16.69
N LEU A 183 -50.15 -30.07 -17.08
CA LEU A 183 -50.21 -29.40 -18.38
C LEU A 183 -48.84 -29.44 -19.08
#